data_AF-A0A2E1TI15-F1
#
_entry.id   AF-A0A2E1TI15-F1
#
_cell.length_a   1.000
_cell.length_b   1.000
_cell.length_c   1.000
_cell.angle_alpha   90.00
_cell.angle_beta   90.00
_cell.angle_gamma   90.00
#
_symmetry.space_group_name_H-M   'P 1'
#
loop_
_entity.id
_entity.type
_entity.pdbx_description
1 polymer ?
#
loop_
_entity_poly.entity_id
_entity_poly.type
_entity_poly.pdbx_seq_one_letter_code
_entity_poly.pdbx_strand_id
1 'polypeptide(L)'
;MLRQRFLLIHSTRTNPLGDAIADKLAAILQDALPKANARVARARHEQRAASLLTTGQAVLLVMKKDDAKNLFTGTGDFRGYDGKQVRVLLMIGGGEQLLLTTESFSPIHVRLIAEAFDHHSSGLKIKAPDERLTGIPGHRAAAQYFLRNSE
;
A
#
# COMPACT_ATOMS: atom_id res chain seq x y z
N MET A 1 17.02 20.28 -5.05
CA MET A 1 16.07 19.47 -4.25
C MET A 1 14.83 19.24 -5.11
N LEU A 2 14.61 18.04 -5.64
CA LEU A 2 13.45 17.76 -6.49
C LEU A 2 12.23 17.57 -5.57
N ARG A 3 11.29 18.52 -5.55
CA ARG A 3 9.98 18.31 -4.90
C ARG A 3 9.33 17.11 -5.59
N GLN A 4 9.15 16.00 -4.86
CA GLN A 4 8.41 14.85 -5.34
C GLN A 4 6.99 15.32 -5.72
N ARG A 5 6.74 15.42 -7.03
CA ARG A 5 5.55 16.08 -7.59
C ARG A 5 4.32 15.17 -7.64
N PHE A 6 4.51 13.89 -7.38
CA PHE A 6 3.52 12.83 -7.53
C PHE A 6 3.58 11.87 -6.34
N LEU A 7 2.43 11.47 -5.82
CA LEU A 7 2.31 10.31 -4.95
C LEU A 7 2.32 9.04 -5.81
N LEU A 8 3.40 8.27 -5.76
CA LEU A 8 3.53 7.05 -6.57
C LEU A 8 2.99 5.83 -5.84
N ILE A 9 2.04 5.14 -6.46
CA ILE A 9 1.59 3.81 -6.06
C ILE A 9 2.35 2.79 -6.90
N HIS A 10 3.20 2.00 -6.27
CA HIS A 10 3.97 0.99 -6.99
C HIS A 10 3.14 -0.28 -7.20
N SER A 11 3.31 -0.88 -8.37
CA SER A 11 2.77 -2.19 -8.75
C SER A 11 3.86 -2.98 -9.49
N THR A 12 3.56 -4.23 -9.86
CA THR A 12 4.46 -5.08 -10.64
C THR A 12 3.77 -5.59 -11.89
N ARG A 13 4.52 -5.71 -12.99
CA ARG A 13 4.02 -6.30 -14.24
C ARG A 13 3.65 -7.78 -14.10
N THR A 14 4.27 -8.46 -13.14
CA THR A 14 4.07 -9.88 -12.79
C THR A 14 2.83 -10.10 -11.92
N ASN A 15 2.18 -9.02 -11.42
CA ASN A 15 0.90 -9.08 -10.70
C ASN A 15 -0.16 -8.24 -11.43
N PRO A 16 -0.77 -8.74 -12.53
CA PRO A 16 -1.75 -7.97 -13.31
C PRO A 16 -2.97 -7.50 -12.51
N LEU A 17 -3.44 -8.31 -11.55
CA LEU A 17 -4.52 -7.92 -10.65
C LEU A 17 -4.10 -6.74 -9.74
N GLY A 18 -2.90 -6.81 -9.15
CA GLY A 18 -2.35 -5.71 -8.37
C GLY A 18 -2.10 -4.45 -9.19
N ASP A 19 -1.71 -4.58 -10.46
CA ASP A 19 -1.53 -3.43 -11.37
C ASP A 19 -2.86 -2.73 -11.67
N ALA A 20 -3.90 -3.51 -12.01
CA ALA A 20 -5.24 -2.96 -12.22
C ALA A 20 -5.83 -2.32 -10.95
N ILE A 21 -5.51 -2.86 -9.76
CA ILE A 21 -5.87 -2.24 -8.49
C ILE A 21 -5.11 -0.92 -8.32
N ALA A 22 -3.81 -0.87 -8.60
CA ALA A 22 -3.03 0.35 -8.47
C ALA A 22 -3.57 1.48 -9.36
N ASP A 23 -4.01 1.17 -10.59
CA ASP A 23 -4.64 2.16 -11.48
C ASP A 23 -5.94 2.71 -10.88
N LYS A 24 -6.79 1.84 -10.33
CA LYS A 24 -8.03 2.27 -9.65
C LYS A 24 -7.75 3.11 -8.41
N LEU A 25 -6.76 2.71 -7.60
CA LEU A 25 -6.36 3.47 -6.42
C LEU A 25 -5.83 4.86 -6.81
N ALA A 26 -5.02 4.95 -7.88
CA ALA A 26 -4.52 6.22 -8.38
C ALA A 26 -5.66 7.12 -8.88
N ALA A 27 -6.64 6.56 -9.59
CA ALA A 27 -7.82 7.31 -10.03
C ALA A 27 -8.63 7.86 -8.85
N ILE A 28 -8.92 7.04 -7.84
CA ILE A 28 -9.62 7.47 -6.63
C ILE A 28 -8.87 8.63 -5.93
N LEU A 29 -7.55 8.51 -5.78
CA LEU A 29 -6.74 9.58 -5.17
C LEU A 29 -6.66 10.83 -6.05
N GLN A 30 -6.74 10.70 -7.37
CA GLN A 30 -6.77 11.84 -8.27
C GLN A 30 -8.06 12.65 -8.14
N ASP A 31 -9.18 11.98 -7.86
CA ASP A 31 -10.48 12.60 -7.64
C ASP A 31 -10.62 13.16 -6.22
N ALA A 32 -10.29 12.36 -5.20
CA ALA A 32 -10.45 12.73 -3.79
C ALA A 32 -9.35 13.67 -3.28
N LEU A 33 -8.11 13.49 -3.75
CA LEU A 33 -6.92 14.23 -3.31
C LEU A 33 -6.12 14.75 -4.53
N PRO A 34 -6.69 15.65 -5.37
CA PRO A 34 -6.08 16.05 -6.63
C PRO A 34 -4.68 16.67 -6.48
N LYS A 35 -4.39 17.30 -5.34
CA LYS A 35 -3.07 17.85 -5.01
C LYS A 35 -1.99 16.78 -4.77
N ALA A 36 -2.38 15.55 -4.44
CA ALA A 36 -1.45 14.42 -4.31
C ALA A 36 -0.91 13.97 -5.67
N ASN A 37 -1.62 14.26 -6.76
CA ASN A 37 -1.19 13.99 -8.14
C ASN A 37 -0.74 12.52 -8.28
N ALA A 38 -1.62 11.61 -7.87
CA ALA A 38 -1.31 10.21 -7.69
C ALA A 38 -1.09 9.52 -9.04
N ARG A 39 -0.07 8.65 -9.13
CA ARG A 39 0.24 7.90 -10.36
C ARG A 39 0.73 6.50 -10.04
N VAL A 40 0.54 5.59 -10.99
CA VAL A 40 1.08 4.22 -10.91
C VAL A 40 2.51 4.18 -11.43
N ALA A 41 3.39 3.53 -10.68
CA ALA A 41 4.75 3.20 -11.09
C ALA A 41 4.94 1.68 -11.16
N ARG A 42 5.26 1.16 -12.34
CA ARG A 42 5.30 -0.29 -12.60
C ARG A 42 6.72 -0.84 -12.54
N ALA A 43 7.03 -1.57 -11.48
CA ALA A 43 8.26 -2.34 -11.37
C ALA A 43 8.22 -3.58 -12.28
N ARG A 44 9.40 -4.11 -12.62
CA ARG A 44 9.53 -5.32 -13.46
C ARG A 44 9.00 -6.56 -12.72
N HIS A 45 9.29 -6.68 -11.44
CA HIS A 45 8.95 -7.82 -10.57
C HIS A 45 8.92 -7.36 -9.10
N GLU A 46 8.44 -8.24 -8.22
CA GLU A 46 8.16 -8.01 -6.80
C GLU A 46 9.41 -7.61 -6.02
N GLN A 47 10.56 -8.27 -6.25
CA GLN A 47 11.81 -7.95 -5.57
C GLN A 47 12.25 -6.50 -5.85
N ARG A 48 12.07 -6.02 -7.09
CA ARG A 48 12.39 -4.62 -7.43
C ARG A 48 11.47 -3.66 -6.70
N ALA A 49 10.17 -3.95 -6.65
CA ALA A 49 9.21 -3.12 -5.94
C ALA A 49 9.45 -3.10 -4.42
N ALA A 50 9.74 -4.27 -3.84
CA ALA A 50 10.10 -4.43 -2.44
C ALA A 50 11.38 -3.66 -2.09
N SER A 51 12.39 -3.69 -2.96
CA SER A 51 13.65 -2.95 -2.77
C SER A 51 13.38 -1.45 -2.73
N LEU A 52 12.54 -0.93 -3.61
CA LEU A 52 12.16 0.48 -3.60
C LEU A 52 11.46 0.87 -2.29
N LEU A 53 10.53 0.05 -1.81
CA LEU A 53 9.80 0.32 -0.57
C LEU A 53 10.73 0.29 0.65
N THR A 54 11.52 -0.78 0.79
CA THR A 54 12.40 -1.00 1.95
C THR A 54 13.63 -0.08 1.99
N THR A 55 13.99 0.54 0.87
CA THR A 55 15.05 1.56 0.82
C THR A 55 14.49 3.00 0.85
N GLY A 56 13.19 3.17 1.06
CA GLY A 56 12.54 4.49 1.13
C GLY A 56 12.43 5.23 -0.21
N GLN A 57 12.71 4.57 -1.34
CA GLN A 57 12.54 5.13 -2.68
C GLN A 57 11.06 5.10 -3.15
N ALA A 58 10.24 4.26 -2.53
CA ALA A 58 8.80 4.18 -2.69
C ALA A 58 8.09 4.30 -1.33
N VAL A 59 6.87 4.84 -1.34
CA VAL A 59 6.05 5.02 -0.14
C VAL A 59 4.78 4.17 -0.12
N LEU A 60 4.29 3.75 -1.30
CA LEU A 60 3.10 2.91 -1.46
C LEU A 60 3.39 1.79 -2.45
N LEU A 61 2.94 0.58 -2.13
CA LEU A 61 3.14 -0.62 -2.95
C LEU A 61 1.91 -1.54 -2.86
N VAL A 62 1.34 -1.93 -4.00
CA VAL A 62 0.35 -3.01 -4.09
C VAL A 62 1.06 -4.34 -4.27
N MET A 63 0.77 -5.30 -3.40
CA MET A 63 1.41 -6.62 -3.39
C MET A 63 0.41 -7.70 -2.95
N LYS A 64 0.59 -8.93 -3.47
CA LYS A 64 -0.15 -10.09 -2.97
C LYS A 64 0.17 -10.31 -1.49
N LYS A 65 -0.82 -10.77 -0.73
CA LYS A 65 -0.67 -11.03 0.71
C LYS A 65 0.54 -11.94 1.03
N ASP A 66 0.72 -13.02 0.28
CA ASP A 66 1.78 -14.00 0.56
C ASP A 66 3.17 -13.42 0.27
N ASP A 67 3.32 -12.65 -0.82
CA ASP A 67 4.56 -11.94 -1.13
C ASP A 67 4.87 -10.86 -0.09
N ALA A 68 3.85 -10.11 0.35
CA ALA A 68 3.98 -9.12 1.40
C ALA A 68 4.42 -9.74 2.72
N LYS A 69 3.88 -10.91 3.06
CA LYS A 69 4.25 -11.66 4.26
C LYS A 69 5.70 -12.13 4.16
N ASN A 70 6.08 -12.71 3.02
CA ASN A 70 7.47 -13.13 2.77
C ASN A 70 8.45 -11.96 2.83
N LEU A 71 8.06 -10.79 2.32
CA LEU A 71 8.85 -9.57 2.47
C LEU A 71 9.02 -9.18 3.94
N PHE A 72 7.93 -9.12 4.71
CA PHE A 72 7.97 -8.75 6.12
C PHE A 72 8.77 -9.74 6.99
N THR A 73 8.74 -11.03 6.66
CA THR A 73 9.52 -12.06 7.35
C THR A 73 10.93 -12.23 6.81
N GLY A 74 11.27 -11.62 5.67
CA GLY A 74 12.57 -11.77 5.02
C GLY A 74 12.80 -13.20 4.51
N THR A 75 11.76 -13.85 3.97
CA THR A 75 11.79 -15.24 3.50
C THR A 75 11.61 -15.34 1.98
N GLY A 76 11.89 -16.52 1.42
CA GLY A 76 11.79 -16.76 -0.03
C GLY A 76 12.70 -15.84 -0.83
N ASP A 77 12.12 -15.18 -1.83
CA ASP A 77 12.81 -14.26 -2.74
C ASP A 77 13.18 -12.90 -2.10
N PHE A 78 12.71 -12.65 -0.87
CA PHE A 78 12.95 -11.41 -0.13
C PHE A 78 13.97 -11.58 1.01
N ARG A 79 14.73 -12.68 1.02
CA ARG A 79 15.85 -12.84 1.97
C ARG A 79 16.84 -11.67 1.84
N GLY A 80 17.20 -11.08 2.97
CA GLY A 80 18.13 -9.94 3.05
C GLY A 80 17.48 -8.56 2.90
N TYR A 81 16.16 -8.47 2.72
CA TYR A 81 15.44 -7.21 2.70
C TYR A 81 15.11 -6.76 4.13
N ASP A 82 15.17 -5.46 4.39
CA ASP A 82 14.68 -4.88 5.64
C ASP A 82 13.15 -4.69 5.59
N GLY A 83 12.43 -5.82 5.66
CA GLY A 83 10.99 -5.87 5.60
C GLY A 83 10.27 -5.51 6.91
N LYS A 84 10.98 -5.37 8.04
CA LYS A 84 10.34 -5.18 9.36
C LYS A 84 9.66 -3.82 9.53
N GLN A 85 10.06 -2.84 8.74
CA GLN A 85 9.40 -1.53 8.65
C GLN A 85 8.11 -1.55 7.81
N VAL A 86 7.83 -2.63 7.05
CA VAL A 86 6.63 -2.70 6.21
C VAL A 86 5.37 -2.73 7.08
N ARG A 87 4.35 -1.98 6.67
CA ARG A 87 3.05 -1.90 7.32
C ARG A 87 1.93 -2.05 6.28
N VAL A 88 0.84 -2.71 6.68
CA VAL A 88 -0.38 -2.75 5.86
C VAL A 88 -1.15 -1.44 6.04
N LEU A 89 -1.38 -0.72 4.95
CA LEU A 89 -2.26 0.44 4.93
C LEU A 89 -3.72 -0.02 4.76
N LEU A 90 -3.98 -0.88 3.77
CA LEU A 90 -5.31 -1.41 3.46
C LEU A 90 -5.26 -2.85 2.97
N MET A 91 -6.35 -3.58 3.23
CA MET A 91 -6.66 -4.85 2.59
C MET A 91 -7.64 -4.62 1.43
N ILE A 92 -7.41 -5.26 0.29
CA ILE A 92 -8.17 -5.05 -0.95
C ILE A 92 -8.70 -6.39 -1.45
N GLY A 93 -9.95 -6.40 -1.90
CA GLY A 93 -10.55 -7.57 -2.57
C GLY A 93 -10.70 -8.78 -1.64
N GLY A 94 -10.99 -8.57 -0.36
CA GLY A 94 -11.05 -9.66 0.63
C GLY A 94 -9.72 -9.99 1.30
N GLY A 95 -8.64 -9.25 0.97
CA GLY A 95 -7.32 -9.39 1.60
C GLY A 95 -6.31 -10.19 0.79
N GLU A 96 -6.60 -10.50 -0.47
CA GLU A 96 -5.64 -11.14 -1.38
C GLU A 96 -4.55 -10.17 -1.83
N GLN A 97 -4.90 -8.89 -1.94
CA GLN A 97 -4.02 -7.80 -2.33
C GLN A 97 -3.95 -6.80 -1.18
N LEU A 98 -2.75 -6.35 -0.87
CA LEU A 98 -2.49 -5.40 0.20
C LEU A 98 -1.93 -4.11 -0.40
N LEU A 99 -2.36 -2.97 0.12
CA LEU A 99 -1.65 -1.72 -0.04
C LEU A 99 -0.68 -1.58 1.13
N LEU A 100 0.61 -1.65 0.83
CA LEU A 100 1.71 -1.57 1.79
C LEU A 100 2.30 -0.16 1.82
N THR A 101 2.84 0.18 2.98
CA THR A 101 3.68 1.36 3.21
C THR A 101 4.77 1.01 4.23
N THR A 102 5.52 2.00 4.72
CA THR A 102 6.47 1.85 5.82
C THR A 102 5.94 2.50 7.10
N GLU A 103 6.44 2.05 8.24
CA GLU A 103 6.15 2.66 9.55
C GLU A 103 6.51 4.14 9.64
N SER A 104 7.51 4.58 8.88
CA SER A 104 7.97 5.97 8.82
C SER A 104 7.08 6.89 7.98
N PHE A 105 6.08 6.34 7.27
CA PHE A 105 5.22 7.16 6.44
C PHE A 105 4.29 8.04 7.29
N SER A 106 4.10 9.29 6.87
CA SER A 106 3.41 10.31 7.68
C SER A 106 2.01 9.84 8.12
N PRO A 107 1.71 9.80 9.44
CA PRO A 107 0.40 9.44 9.95
C PRO A 107 -0.74 10.29 9.38
N ILE A 108 -0.48 11.56 9.11
CA ILE A 108 -1.45 12.48 8.50
C ILE A 108 -1.77 12.05 7.07
N HIS A 109 -0.75 11.73 6.27
CA HIS A 109 -0.95 11.27 4.90
C HIS A 109 -1.64 9.91 4.85
N VAL A 110 -1.27 8.99 5.75
CA VAL A 110 -1.94 7.69 5.86
C VAL A 110 -3.42 7.85 6.17
N ARG A 111 -3.78 8.73 7.10
CA ARG A 111 -5.19 9.00 7.43
C ARG A 111 -5.95 9.56 6.22
N LEU A 112 -5.39 10.55 5.52
CA LEU A 112 -6.02 11.13 4.33
C LEU A 112 -6.21 10.08 3.22
N ILE A 113 -5.24 9.20 3.04
CA ILE A 113 -5.32 8.12 2.05
C ILE A 113 -6.38 7.09 2.45
N ALA A 114 -6.43 6.68 3.73
CA ALA A 114 -7.44 5.76 4.23
C ALA A 114 -8.85 6.32 4.06
N GLU A 115 -9.05 7.60 4.42
CA GLU A 115 -10.31 8.32 4.26
C GLU A 115 -10.75 8.44 2.80
N ALA A 116 -9.83 8.82 1.90
CA ALA A 116 -10.11 8.89 0.48
C ALA A 116 -10.56 7.54 -0.08
N PHE A 117 -9.94 6.45 0.35
CA PHE A 117 -10.34 5.12 -0.12
C PHE A 117 -11.65 4.65 0.51
N ASP A 118 -11.89 4.90 1.79
CA ASP A 118 -13.13 4.47 2.45
C ASP A 118 -14.38 5.12 1.83
N HIS A 119 -14.32 6.41 1.50
CA HIS A 119 -15.47 7.14 0.96
C HIS A 119 -15.65 7.01 -0.56
N HIS A 120 -14.60 6.67 -1.31
CA HIS A 120 -14.61 6.72 -2.79
C HIS A 120 -14.27 5.40 -3.48
N SER A 121 -14.15 4.27 -2.76
CA SER A 121 -13.77 2.98 -3.35
C SER A 121 -14.87 2.29 -4.15
N SER A 122 -15.71 3.00 -4.89
CA SER A 122 -16.78 2.40 -5.71
C SER A 122 -16.19 1.30 -6.62
N GLY A 123 -16.50 0.04 -6.28
CA GLY A 123 -16.00 -1.15 -6.99
C GLY A 123 -14.70 -1.80 -6.46
N LEU A 124 -14.06 -1.25 -5.42
CA LEU A 124 -13.00 -1.91 -4.66
C LEU A 124 -13.49 -2.24 -3.25
N LYS A 125 -13.35 -3.50 -2.84
CA LYS A 125 -13.63 -3.93 -1.46
C LYS A 125 -12.44 -3.58 -0.58
N ILE A 126 -12.46 -2.38 -0.01
CA ILE A 126 -11.45 -1.90 0.94
C ILE A 126 -11.82 -2.37 2.35
N LYS A 127 -10.82 -2.81 3.11
CA LYS A 127 -10.95 -3.16 4.53
C LYS A 127 -9.77 -2.61 5.32
N ALA A 128 -10.03 -2.39 6.60
CA ALA A 128 -9.01 -2.08 7.59
C ALA A 128 -7.87 -3.11 7.58
N PRO A 129 -6.64 -2.71 7.92
CA PRO A 129 -5.55 -3.66 8.10
C PRO A 129 -5.84 -4.60 9.28
N ASP A 130 -5.68 -5.91 9.06
CA ASP A 130 -5.83 -6.94 10.09
C ASP A 130 -4.57 -7.82 10.15
N GLU A 131 -3.80 -7.68 11.23
CA GLU A 131 -2.57 -8.43 11.45
C GLU A 131 -2.84 -9.93 11.61
N ARG A 132 -4.00 -10.34 12.13
CA ARG A 132 -4.34 -11.76 12.29
C ARG A 132 -4.52 -12.44 10.94
N LEU A 133 -5.02 -11.70 9.94
CA LEU A 133 -5.23 -12.21 8.59
C LEU A 133 -3.99 -12.09 7.69
N THR A 134 -3.18 -11.06 7.89
CA THR A 134 -2.04 -10.76 7.02
C THR A 134 -0.70 -11.25 7.57
N GLY A 135 -0.57 -11.40 8.89
CA GLY A 135 0.71 -11.65 9.56
C GLY A 135 1.67 -10.45 9.51
N ILE A 136 1.17 -9.26 9.18
CA ILE A 136 1.93 -8.01 9.05
C ILE A 136 1.20 -6.94 9.87
N PRO A 137 1.89 -6.17 10.71
CA PRO A 137 1.26 -5.08 11.45
C PRO A 137 0.63 -4.04 10.51
N GLY A 138 -0.57 -3.60 10.85
CA GLY A 138 -1.21 -2.45 10.19
C GLY A 138 -0.47 -1.15 10.52
N HIS A 139 -0.51 -0.18 9.61
CA HIS A 139 -0.04 1.17 9.92
C HIS A 139 -0.98 1.77 10.98
N ARG A 140 -0.43 2.22 12.12
CA ARG A 140 -1.21 2.67 13.28
C ARG A 140 -2.29 3.69 12.91
N ALA A 141 -1.95 4.69 12.09
CA ALA A 141 -2.90 5.72 11.67
C ALA A 141 -4.06 5.19 10.81
N ALA A 142 -3.81 4.18 9.96
CA ALA A 142 -4.87 3.55 9.17
C ALA A 142 -5.78 2.72 10.07
N ALA A 143 -5.20 1.88 10.95
CA ALA A 143 -5.97 1.09 11.91
C ALA A 143 -6.86 1.98 12.80
N GLN A 144 -6.32 3.09 13.30
CA GLN A 144 -7.07 4.04 14.12
C GLN A 144 -8.18 4.76 13.34
N TYR A 145 -7.97 5.05 12.05
CA TYR A 145 -9.01 5.63 11.21
C TYR A 145 -10.21 4.68 11.10
N PHE A 146 -9.99 3.43 10.70
CA PHE A 146 -11.11 2.49 10.53
C PHE A 146 -11.81 2.16 11.86
N LEU A 147 -11.05 2.00 12.96
CA LEU A 147 -11.64 1.77 14.28
C LEU A 147 -12.62 2.89 14.72
N ARG A 148 -12.37 4.13 14.31
CA ARG A 148 -13.22 5.29 14.66
C ARG A 148 -14.42 5.49 13.75
N ASN A 149 -14.41 4.89 12.56
CA ASN A 149 -15.45 5.07 11.54
C ASN A 149 -16.18 3.75 11.23
N SER A 150 -16.11 2.77 12.15
CA SER A 150 -16.82 1.48 12.05
C SER A 150 -18.18 1.47 12.79
N GLU A 151 -18.73 2.65 13.10
CA GLU A 151 -20.05 2.85 13.72
C GLU A 151 -21.09 3.23 12.66
#